data_AF-A0A7Y0XEP0-F1
#
_entry.id   AF-A0A7Y0XEP0-F1
#
_cell.length_a   1.000
_cell.length_b   1.000
_cell.length_c   1.000
_cell.angle_alpha   90.00
_cell.angle_beta   90.00
_cell.angle_gamma   90.00
#
_symmetry.space_group_name_H-M   'P 1'
#
loop_
_entity.id
_entity.type
_entity.pdbx_description
1 polymer ?
#
loop_
_entity_poly.entity_id
_entity_poly.type
_entity_poly.pdbx_seq_one_letter_code
_entity_poly.pdbx_strand_id
1 'polypeptide(L)'
;DAESLSEADFEYAQDHLRMLSGLYGLLKPLDLMQPYRLEMGTKLANDKGTNLYQFWGNVITDKLNEAISAQGDNVLINLASNEYFKAVKPKNLDAQVITPVFKDCKNGQYKVISFYAKKARGMMARYIIE
;
A
#
# COMPACT_ATOMS: atom_id res chain seq x y z
N ASP A 1 -12.52 -9.75 -0.37
CA ASP A 1 -13.14 -10.80 0.48
C ASP A 1 -12.80 -10.58 1.95
N ALA A 2 -12.73 -9.32 2.41
CA ALA A 2 -12.47 -9.03 3.83
C ALA A 2 -13.63 -9.51 4.73
N GLU A 3 -14.83 -9.59 4.19
CA GLU A 3 -16.04 -10.08 4.89
C GLU A 3 -15.93 -11.54 5.37
N SER A 4 -14.98 -12.32 4.85
CA SER A 4 -14.73 -13.71 5.27
C SER A 4 -13.55 -13.86 6.23
N LEU A 5 -12.94 -12.76 6.68
CA LEU A 5 -11.86 -12.79 7.67
C LEU A 5 -12.43 -12.96 9.08
N SER A 6 -11.73 -13.73 9.92
CA SER A 6 -12.01 -13.85 11.35
C SER A 6 -11.55 -12.60 12.12
N GLU A 7 -11.97 -12.46 13.38
CA GLU A 7 -11.49 -11.37 14.24
C GLU A 7 -9.97 -11.38 14.40
N ALA A 8 -9.36 -12.57 14.54
CA ALA A 8 -7.91 -12.72 14.63
C ALA A 8 -7.20 -12.28 13.34
N ASP A 9 -7.79 -12.58 12.17
CA ASP A 9 -7.25 -12.12 10.89
C ASP A 9 -7.33 -10.58 10.76
N PHE A 10 -8.40 -9.96 11.29
CA PHE A 10 -8.52 -8.51 11.34
C PHE A 10 -7.52 -7.87 12.30
N GLU A 11 -7.27 -8.47 13.47
CA GLU A 11 -6.23 -8.03 14.39
C GLU A 11 -4.85 -8.10 13.73
N TYR A 12 -4.53 -9.23 13.10
CA TYR A 12 -3.28 -9.39 12.35
C TYR A 12 -3.16 -8.37 11.21
N ALA A 13 -4.20 -8.20 10.40
CA ALA A 13 -4.22 -7.21 9.34
C ALA A 13 -4.06 -5.79 9.90
N GLN A 14 -4.68 -5.48 11.04
CA GLN A 14 -4.60 -4.16 11.65
C GLN A 14 -3.16 -3.77 12.00
N ASP A 15 -2.35 -4.74 12.40
CA ASP A 15 -0.95 -4.52 12.73
C ASP A 15 -0.06 -4.52 11.48
N HIS A 16 -0.30 -5.44 10.53
CA HIS A 16 0.62 -5.72 9.42
C HIS A 16 0.24 -5.15 8.04
N LEU A 17 -1.01 -4.72 7.84
CA LEU A 17 -1.48 -4.15 6.56
C LEU A 17 -1.62 -2.62 6.67
N ARG A 18 -1.17 -1.93 5.62
CA ARG A 18 -1.42 -0.49 5.44
C ARG A 18 -1.93 -0.19 4.04
N MET A 19 -2.85 0.75 3.91
CA MET A 19 -3.39 1.22 2.64
C MET A 19 -2.94 2.66 2.37
N LEU A 20 -2.27 2.87 1.24
CA LEU A 20 -1.91 4.22 0.79
C LEU A 20 -3.15 4.95 0.27
N SER A 21 -3.30 6.22 0.64
CA SER A 21 -4.46 7.05 0.32
C SER A 21 -4.01 8.44 -0.12
N GLY A 22 -4.63 9.00 -1.15
CA GLY A 22 -4.35 10.38 -1.56
C GLY A 22 -4.79 11.41 -0.53
N LEU A 23 -5.90 11.17 0.17
CA LEU A 23 -6.47 12.07 1.18
C LEU A 23 -5.97 11.80 2.60
N TYR A 24 -5.87 10.53 2.98
CA TYR A 24 -5.52 10.12 4.34
C TYR A 24 -4.04 9.74 4.50
N GLY A 25 -3.29 9.65 3.39
CA GLY A 25 -1.87 9.30 3.39
C GLY A 25 -1.66 7.80 3.58
N LEU A 26 -1.83 7.31 4.81
CA LEU A 26 -1.63 5.92 5.21
C LEU A 26 -2.73 5.50 6.19
N LEU A 27 -3.54 4.53 5.82
CA LEU A 27 -4.64 3.98 6.63
C LEU A 27 -4.30 2.58 7.13
N LYS A 28 -4.85 2.24 8.30
CA LYS A 28 -4.96 0.87 8.79
C LYS A 28 -6.33 0.27 8.43
N PRO A 29 -6.46 -1.07 8.36
CA PRO A 29 -7.71 -1.75 8.04
C PRO A 29 -8.96 -1.27 8.79
N LEU A 30 -8.85 -0.94 10.09
CA LEU A 30 -9.96 -0.54 10.95
C LEU A 30 -10.08 0.99 11.13
N ASP A 31 -9.28 1.79 10.42
CA ASP A 31 -9.44 3.24 10.47
C ASP A 31 -10.77 3.65 9.83
N LEU A 32 -11.56 4.46 10.54
CA LEU A 32 -12.77 5.05 9.99
C LEU A 32 -12.41 6.07 8.90
N MET A 33 -13.12 6.01 7.78
CA MET A 33 -12.94 6.95 6.67
C MET A 33 -14.28 7.41 6.09
N GLN A 34 -14.30 8.62 5.55
CA GLN A 34 -15.43 9.15 4.80
C GLN A 34 -15.25 8.84 3.31
N PRO A 35 -16.36 8.74 2.54
CA PRO A 35 -16.27 8.58 1.10
C PRO A 35 -15.57 9.80 0.48
N TYR A 36 -14.59 9.53 -0.38
CA TYR A 36 -13.88 10.56 -1.11
C TYR A 36 -13.37 10.01 -2.45
N ARG A 37 -12.98 10.92 -3.35
CA ARG A 37 -12.24 10.58 -4.56
C ARG A 37 -11.08 11.55 -4.73
N LEU A 38 -9.88 11.09 -4.37
CA LEU A 38 -8.64 11.81 -4.54
C LEU A 38 -7.50 10.80 -4.74
N GLU A 39 -7.23 10.46 -5.99
CA GLU A 39 -6.17 9.55 -6.38
C GLU A 39 -4.79 10.20 -6.12
N MET A 40 -3.80 9.41 -5.73
CA MET A 40 -2.45 9.92 -5.38
C MET A 40 -1.79 10.66 -6.55
N GLY A 41 -2.10 10.26 -7.79
CA GLY A 41 -1.61 10.93 -9.00
C GLY A 41 -2.24 12.30 -9.30
N THR A 42 -3.23 12.75 -8.54
CA THR A 42 -3.95 14.01 -8.80
C THR A 42 -3.03 15.22 -8.68
N LYS A 43 -3.03 16.08 -9.70
CA LYS A 43 -2.32 17.37 -9.70
C LYS A 43 -3.14 18.41 -8.94
N LEU A 44 -3.11 18.33 -7.62
CA LEU A 44 -3.76 19.28 -6.75
C LEU A 44 -2.72 20.24 -6.16
N ALA A 45 -2.76 21.51 -6.57
CA ALA A 45 -1.94 22.55 -5.97
C ALA A 45 -2.36 22.81 -4.51
N ASN A 46 -1.37 22.99 -3.65
CA ASN A 46 -1.53 23.17 -2.20
C ASN A 46 -0.31 23.94 -1.67
N ASP A 47 -0.34 24.35 -0.40
CA ASP A 47 0.72 25.18 0.21
C ASP A 47 2.11 24.51 0.23
N LYS A 48 2.18 23.19 0.05
CA LYS A 48 3.43 22.41 0.01
C LYS A 48 3.89 22.06 -1.41
N GLY A 49 3.12 22.41 -2.45
CA GLY A 49 3.53 22.16 -3.84
C GLY A 49 2.38 22.02 -4.83
N THR A 50 2.69 21.45 -5.99
CA THR A 50 1.79 21.34 -7.16
C THR A 50 1.06 19.99 -7.25
N ASN A 51 1.35 19.04 -6.35
CA ASN A 51 0.77 17.71 -6.35
C ASN A 51 0.84 17.05 -4.96
N LEU A 52 0.17 15.90 -4.82
CA LEU A 52 0.07 15.17 -3.56
C LEU A 52 1.39 14.51 -3.12
N TYR A 53 2.30 14.17 -4.04
CA TYR A 53 3.62 13.64 -3.66
C TYR A 53 4.46 14.67 -2.90
N GLN A 54 4.37 15.95 -3.28
CA GLN A 54 5.01 17.05 -2.57
C GLN A 54 4.30 17.35 -1.24
N PHE A 55 2.97 17.32 -1.25
CA PHE A 55 2.17 17.52 -0.03
C PHE A 55 2.51 16.52 1.07
N TRP A 56 2.54 15.22 0.72
CA TRP A 56 2.86 14.15 1.66
C TRP A 56 4.34 14.09 2.02
N GLY A 57 5.24 14.53 1.14
CA GLY A 57 6.68 14.61 1.44
C GLY A 57 7.23 13.30 1.99
N ASN A 58 7.67 13.32 3.26
CA ASN A 58 8.14 12.15 4.00
C ASN A 58 7.10 11.53 4.94
N VAL A 59 5.97 12.20 5.20
CA VAL A 59 4.98 11.82 6.23
C VAL A 59 4.55 10.36 6.12
N ILE A 60 4.27 9.89 4.90
CA ILE A 60 3.86 8.49 4.66
C ILE A 60 5.01 7.52 4.97
N THR A 61 6.24 7.88 4.64
CA THR A 61 7.42 7.03 4.87
C THR A 61 7.73 6.95 6.36
N ASP A 62 7.68 8.09 7.05
CA ASP A 62 7.91 8.15 8.50
C ASP A 62 6.86 7.31 9.25
N LYS A 63 5.59 7.39 8.83
CA LYS A 63 4.51 6.54 9.39
C LYS A 63 4.66 5.06 9.09
N LEU A 64 5.22 4.70 7.93
CA LEU A 64 5.57 3.31 7.64
C LEU A 64 6.69 2.83 8.56
N ASN A 65 7.74 3.62 8.78
CA ASN A 65 8.82 3.26 9.72
C ASN A 65 8.32 3.11 11.15
N GLU A 66 7.41 3.97 11.62
CA GLU A 66 6.75 3.81 12.92
C GLU A 66 6.03 2.45 13.01
N ALA A 67 5.27 2.07 11.98
CA ALA A 67 4.58 0.78 11.94
C ALA A 67 5.55 -0.41 11.89
N ILE A 68 6.60 -0.33 11.06
CA ILE A 68 7.64 -1.35 10.91
C ILE A 68 8.40 -1.54 12.23
N SER A 69 8.74 -0.46 12.91
CA SER A 69 9.40 -0.54 14.21
C SER A 69 8.52 -1.15 15.29
N ALA A 70 7.20 -0.93 15.23
CA ALA A 70 6.26 -1.43 16.23
C ALA A 70 6.01 -2.95 16.11
N GLN A 71 6.02 -3.51 14.89
CA GLN A 71 5.90 -4.95 14.66
C GLN A 71 7.17 -5.73 15.05
N GLY A 72 8.34 -5.08 15.01
CA GLY A 72 9.64 -5.73 15.26
C GLY A 72 10.24 -6.45 14.04
N ASP A 73 9.49 -6.57 12.94
CA ASP A 73 9.96 -7.07 11.66
C ASP A 73 10.57 -5.95 10.80
N ASN A 74 11.49 -6.31 9.90
CA ASN A 74 12.22 -5.38 9.03
C ASN A 74 11.92 -5.60 7.53
N VAL A 75 10.74 -6.10 7.18
CA VAL A 75 10.33 -6.36 5.79
C VAL A 75 9.05 -5.61 5.45
N LEU A 76 9.06 -4.91 4.31
CA LEU A 76 7.87 -4.29 3.72
C LEU A 76 7.50 -4.98 2.40
N ILE A 77 6.34 -5.63 2.37
CA ILE A 77 5.81 -6.21 1.13
C ILE A 77 5.00 -5.14 0.37
N ASN A 78 5.56 -4.65 -0.73
CA ASN A 78 4.89 -3.68 -1.59
C ASN A 78 3.94 -4.36 -2.58
N LEU A 79 2.65 -4.35 -2.24
CA LEU A 79 1.55 -4.76 -3.12
C LEU A 79 0.78 -3.57 -3.71
N ALA A 80 1.25 -2.33 -3.50
CA ALA A 80 0.62 -1.14 -4.03
C ALA A 80 0.91 -0.96 -5.54
N SER A 81 0.14 -0.09 -6.20
CA SER A 81 0.51 0.36 -7.55
C SER A 81 1.69 1.33 -7.49
N ASN A 82 2.41 1.47 -8.61
CA ASN A 82 3.50 2.46 -8.70
C ASN A 82 3.03 3.89 -8.42
N GLU A 83 1.78 4.21 -8.76
CA GLU A 83 1.19 5.53 -8.48
C GLU A 83 1.18 5.82 -6.98
N TYR A 84 0.67 4.89 -6.16
CA TYR A 84 0.63 5.08 -4.72
C TYR A 84 2.01 4.93 -4.08
N PHE A 85 2.80 3.92 -4.48
CA PHE A 85 4.12 3.68 -3.89
C PHE A 85 5.13 4.80 -4.15
N LYS A 86 4.92 5.64 -5.19
CA LYS A 86 5.72 6.85 -5.43
C LYS A 86 5.63 7.89 -4.31
N ALA A 87 4.59 7.82 -3.47
CA ALA A 87 4.48 8.65 -2.26
C ALA A 87 5.40 8.19 -1.13
N VAL A 88 5.89 6.95 -1.19
CA VAL A 88 6.88 6.39 -0.26
C VAL A 88 8.30 6.71 -0.75
N LYS A 89 9.25 6.89 0.16
CA LYS A 89 10.68 7.09 -0.14
C LYS A 89 11.47 5.83 0.25
N PRO A 90 11.68 4.86 -0.67
CA PRO A 90 12.27 3.57 -0.31
C PRO A 90 13.66 3.65 0.31
N LYS A 91 14.45 4.68 -0.05
CA LYS A 91 15.78 4.90 0.53
C LYS A 91 15.76 5.31 2.01
N ASN A 92 14.61 5.76 2.49
CA ASN A 92 14.41 6.21 3.87
C ASN A 92 13.57 5.20 4.67
N LEU A 93 13.25 4.03 4.10
CA LEU A 93 12.57 2.98 4.84
C LEU A 93 13.57 2.15 5.63
N ASP A 94 13.25 1.89 6.90
CA ASP A 94 14.02 1.03 7.79
C ASP A 94 13.63 -0.45 7.62
N ALA A 95 13.45 -0.89 6.36
CA ALA A 95 13.04 -2.24 6.02
C ALA A 95 13.54 -2.67 4.63
N GLN A 96 13.72 -3.98 4.46
CA GLN A 96 13.85 -4.61 3.16
C GLN A 96 12.50 -4.54 2.41
N VAL A 97 12.49 -3.85 1.27
CA VAL A 97 11.30 -3.79 0.42
C VAL A 97 11.28 -4.97 -0.56
N ILE A 98 10.23 -5.80 -0.47
CA ILE A 98 9.96 -6.88 -1.41
C ILE A 98 8.75 -6.49 -2.25
N THR A 99 8.86 -6.53 -3.58
CA THR A 99 7.75 -6.19 -4.49
C THR A 99 7.38 -7.41 -5.34
N PRO A 100 6.38 -8.21 -4.93
CA PRO A 100 5.88 -9.31 -5.75
C PRO A 100 5.36 -8.82 -7.11
N VAL A 101 5.79 -9.46 -8.19
CA VAL A 101 5.37 -9.13 -9.57
C VAL A 101 4.57 -10.30 -10.15
N PHE A 102 3.26 -10.08 -10.28
CA PHE A 102 2.33 -11.06 -10.86
C PHE A 102 2.31 -10.94 -12.37
N LYS A 103 2.60 -12.05 -13.08
CA LYS A 103 2.59 -12.12 -14.53
C LYS A 103 1.68 -13.25 -14.98
N ASP A 104 0.90 -12.99 -16.02
CA ASP A 104 0.06 -13.97 -16.68
C ASP A 104 0.67 -14.36 -18.03
N CYS A 105 0.51 -15.63 -18.40
CA CYS A 105 0.96 -16.13 -19.68
C CYS A 105 -0.03 -15.72 -20.77
N LYS A 106 0.43 -14.95 -21.76
CA LYS A 106 -0.32 -14.59 -22.95
C LYS A 106 0.55 -14.84 -24.18
N ASN A 107 0.10 -15.72 -25.07
CA ASN A 107 0.83 -16.12 -26.28
C ASN A 107 2.27 -16.63 -25.99
N GLY A 108 2.41 -17.46 -24.95
CA GLY A 108 3.72 -18.01 -24.54
C GLY A 108 4.66 -17.03 -23.84
N GLN A 109 4.23 -15.79 -23.60
CA GLN A 109 5.02 -14.77 -22.89
C GLN A 109 4.34 -14.35 -21.58
N TYR A 110 5.11 -14.28 -20.51
CA TYR A 110 4.65 -13.78 -19.22
C TYR A 110 4.68 -12.25 -19.17
N LYS A 111 3.51 -11.63 -19.02
CA LYS A 111 3.36 -10.17 -18.94
C LYS A 111 2.47 -9.78 -17.76
N VAL A 112 2.68 -8.57 -17.25
CA VAL A 112 1.78 -8.00 -16.24
C VAL A 112 0.48 -7.59 -16.94
N ILE A 113 -0.61 -8.27 -16.63
CA ILE A 113 -1.95 -7.88 -17.10
C ILE A 113 -2.63 -7.12 -15.96
N SER A 114 -2.81 -5.80 -16.11
CA SER A 114 -3.16 -4.89 -15.01
C SER A 114 -4.37 -5.32 -14.18
N PHE A 115 -5.42 -5.87 -14.81
CA PHE A 115 -6.61 -6.33 -14.11
C PHE A 115 -6.31 -7.55 -13.22
N TYR A 116 -5.63 -8.57 -13.76
CA TYR A 116 -5.25 -9.76 -13.01
C TYR A 116 -4.21 -9.46 -11.95
N ALA A 117 -3.24 -8.60 -12.25
CA ALA A 117 -2.23 -8.17 -11.27
C ALA A 117 -2.84 -7.46 -10.06
N LYS A 118 -3.89 -6.64 -10.24
CA LYS A 118 -4.62 -6.01 -9.13
C LYS A 118 -5.31 -7.05 -8.25
N LYS A 119 -6.00 -8.02 -8.86
CA LYS A 119 -6.64 -9.12 -8.12
C LYS A 119 -5.60 -9.97 -7.39
N ALA A 120 -4.51 -10.33 -8.05
CA ALA A 120 -3.44 -11.14 -7.48
C ALA A 120 -2.75 -10.46 -6.29
N ARG A 121 -2.59 -9.13 -6.30
CA ARG A 121 -2.12 -8.37 -5.13
C ARG A 121 -3.05 -8.52 -3.93
N GLY A 122 -4.36 -8.43 -4.14
CA GLY A 122 -5.35 -8.67 -3.09
C GLY A 122 -5.29 -10.10 -2.56
N MET A 123 -5.17 -11.09 -3.45
CA MET A 123 -5.01 -12.50 -3.06
C MET A 123 -3.72 -12.76 -2.29
N MET A 124 -2.60 -12.11 -2.68
CA MET A 124 -1.35 -12.22 -1.94
C MET A 124 -1.45 -11.55 -0.56
N ALA A 125 -2.10 -10.39 -0.46
CA ALA A 125 -2.34 -9.75 0.84
C ALA A 125 -3.16 -10.67 1.75
N ARG A 126 -4.22 -11.30 1.23
CA ARG A 126 -5.00 -12.31 1.96
C ARG A 126 -4.13 -13.49 2.38
N TYR A 127 -3.36 -14.06 1.46
CA TYR A 127 -2.47 -15.20 1.76
C TYR A 127 -1.40 -14.90 2.83
N ILE A 128 -1.04 -13.63 3.03
CA ILE A 128 -0.13 -13.23 4.10
C ILE A 128 -0.87 -13.08 5.45
N ILE A 129 -2.15 -12.71 5.40
CA ILE A 129 -2.99 -12.49 6.59
C ILE A 129 -3.48 -13.82 7.17
N GLU A 130 -3.86 -14.77 6.30
CA GLU A 130 -4.31 -16.12 6.67
C GLU A 130 -3.13 -17.10 6.86
#